data_AF-A0A7J7TDA5-F1
#
_entry.id   AF-A0A7J7TDA5-F1
#
_cell.length_a   1.000
_cell.length_b   1.000
_cell.length_c   1.000
_cell.angle_alpha   90.00
_cell.angle_beta   90.00
_cell.angle_gamma   90.00
#
_symmetry.space_group_name_H-M   'P 1'
#
loop_
_entity.id
_entity.type
_entity.pdbx_description
1 polymer ?
#
loop_
_entity_poly.entity_id
_entity_poly.type
_entity_poly.pdbx_seq_one_letter_code
_entity_poly.pdbx_strand_id
1 'polypeptide(L)'
;MAWGPMPVEATDDAFWDQFWANTATSVQDVFALVPAAEIRAVREESPSNLATLCYKAVEKLVQGAESGCHSEKEKQIVLNCSRLLTRVLPYIFEDPDWRGFFWSTVPGAGRGGGEDDDENARPLAESLLLAVADLLFCPEFTVQSHRRSTVDSAEDIHSLDSCEYIWEAGVGFAHSPQPNYIHDMNRMELLKLLLTCFSEAMYLPPAPDSGSTNPWVQFFCSTENR
;
A
#
# COMPACT_ATOMS: atom_id res chain seq x y z
N MET A 1 -3.62 20.97 -9.40
CA MET A 1 -2.41 20.15 -9.23
C MET A 1 -2.12 19.58 -10.61
N ALA A 2 -1.01 19.96 -11.23
CA ALA A 2 -0.83 19.83 -12.66
C ALA A 2 -0.24 18.44 -13.00
N TRP A 3 -1.10 17.46 -13.23
CA TRP A 3 -0.74 16.22 -13.90
C TRP A 3 -0.48 16.46 -15.40
N GLY A 4 0.43 17.38 -15.71
CA GLY A 4 0.62 17.83 -17.09
C GLY A 4 0.88 16.66 -18.05
N PRO A 5 0.59 16.83 -19.35
CA PRO A 5 0.81 15.80 -20.38
C PRO A 5 2.30 15.52 -20.63
N MET A 6 3.20 16.21 -19.91
CA MET A 6 4.63 15.96 -20.03
C MET A 6 5.07 14.92 -18.99
N PRO A 7 5.91 13.95 -19.40
CA PRO A 7 6.57 13.06 -18.46
C PRO A 7 7.32 13.86 -17.39
N VAL A 8 7.10 13.51 -16.12
CA VAL A 8 7.85 14.04 -15.00
C VAL A 8 8.96 13.04 -14.67
N GLU A 9 10.17 13.54 -14.39
CA GLU A 9 11.29 12.66 -14.04
C GLU A 9 10.98 11.90 -12.74
N ALA A 10 11.25 10.60 -12.73
CA ALA A 10 11.05 9.76 -11.54
C ALA A 10 11.92 10.22 -10.34
N THR A 11 12.99 10.96 -10.59
CA THR A 11 13.90 11.52 -9.58
C THR A 11 13.47 12.88 -9.05
N ASP A 12 12.39 13.48 -9.56
CA ASP A 12 11.86 14.77 -9.06
C ASP A 12 11.07 14.58 -7.76
N ASP A 13 11.78 14.26 -6.67
CA ASP A 13 11.16 14.00 -5.36
C ASP A 13 10.35 15.20 -4.84
N ALA A 14 10.72 16.43 -5.21
CA ALA A 14 9.98 17.63 -4.82
C ALA A 14 8.58 17.71 -5.47
N PHE A 15 8.42 17.18 -6.69
CA PHE A 15 7.11 17.01 -7.31
C PHE A 15 6.33 15.88 -6.63
N TRP A 16 6.92 14.69 -6.51
CA TRP A 16 6.23 13.50 -6.02
C TRP A 16 5.84 13.60 -4.54
N ASP A 17 6.66 14.23 -3.70
CA ASP A 17 6.37 14.39 -2.28
C ASP A 17 5.10 15.22 -2.01
N GLN A 18 4.62 16.02 -2.98
CA GLN A 18 3.38 16.79 -2.84
C GLN A 18 2.15 15.90 -2.62
N PHE A 19 2.19 14.65 -3.05
CA PHE A 19 1.08 13.71 -2.92
C PHE A 19 0.93 13.10 -1.51
N TRP A 20 2.00 13.06 -0.71
CA TRP A 20 1.99 12.38 0.60
C TRP A 20 2.64 13.13 1.75
N ALA A 21 3.48 14.14 1.49
CA ALA A 21 4.21 14.86 2.54
C ALA A 21 3.35 15.83 3.37
N ASN A 22 2.13 16.17 2.91
CA ASN A 22 1.25 17.06 3.64
C ASN A 22 0.59 16.33 4.83
N THR A 23 0.75 16.87 6.04
CA THR A 23 0.39 16.22 7.30
C THR A 23 -1.10 16.25 7.64
N ALA A 24 -1.93 16.93 6.85
CA ALA A 24 -3.36 17.11 7.11
C ALA A 24 -4.29 16.63 5.98
N THR A 25 -3.81 15.76 5.09
CA THR A 25 -4.58 15.32 3.92
C THR A 25 -5.71 14.35 4.34
N SER A 26 -6.95 14.85 4.38
CA SER A 26 -8.13 14.00 4.53
C SER A 26 -8.43 13.22 3.25
N VAL A 27 -9.32 12.21 3.33
CA VAL A 27 -9.82 11.52 2.13
C VAL A 27 -10.46 12.52 1.14
N GLN A 28 -11.20 13.52 1.65
CA GLN A 28 -11.78 14.56 0.82
C GLN A 28 -10.72 15.38 0.09
N ASP A 29 -9.60 15.69 0.75
CA ASP A 29 -8.49 16.39 0.13
C ASP A 29 -7.84 15.55 -0.96
N VAL A 30 -7.65 14.24 -0.76
CA VAL A 30 -7.15 13.34 -1.82
C VAL A 30 -8.09 13.35 -3.03
N PHE A 31 -9.41 13.29 -2.81
CA PHE A 31 -10.38 13.30 -3.90
C PHE A 31 -10.41 14.63 -4.65
N ALA A 32 -10.15 15.75 -3.97
CA ALA A 32 -10.06 17.06 -4.58
C ALA A 32 -8.73 17.27 -5.33
N LEU A 33 -7.62 16.74 -4.79
CA LEU A 33 -6.28 16.83 -5.37
C LEU A 33 -6.07 15.84 -6.53
N VAL A 34 -6.78 14.71 -6.52
CA VAL A 34 -6.71 13.64 -7.51
C VAL A 34 -8.10 13.28 -8.05
N PRO A 35 -8.68 14.13 -8.93
CA PRO A 35 -9.97 13.89 -9.56
C PRO A 35 -9.99 12.68 -10.48
N ALA A 36 -11.17 12.06 -10.63
CA ALA A 36 -11.35 10.85 -11.46
C ALA A 36 -10.94 11.07 -12.92
N ALA A 37 -11.32 12.23 -13.47
CA ALA A 37 -11.01 12.58 -14.86
C ALA A 37 -9.51 12.73 -15.07
N GLU A 38 -8.79 13.28 -14.09
CA GLU A 38 -7.34 13.46 -14.18
C GLU A 38 -6.62 12.11 -14.14
N ILE A 39 -7.03 11.16 -13.28
CA ILE A 39 -6.42 9.82 -13.25
C ILE A 39 -6.57 9.13 -14.60
N ARG A 40 -7.76 9.16 -15.21
CA ARG A 40 -8.00 8.56 -16.54
C ARG A 40 -7.22 9.27 -17.64
N ALA A 41 -7.19 10.60 -17.62
CA ALA A 41 -6.41 11.38 -18.59
C ALA A 41 -4.91 11.05 -18.49
N VAL A 42 -4.36 10.94 -17.28
CA VAL A 42 -2.94 10.59 -17.09
C VAL A 42 -2.67 9.14 -17.50
N ARG A 43 -3.60 8.21 -17.24
CA ARG A 43 -3.50 6.83 -17.69
C ARG A 43 -3.34 6.74 -19.22
N GLU A 44 -4.06 7.61 -19.95
CA GLU A 44 -4.08 7.64 -21.42
C GLU A 44 -2.95 8.49 -22.03
N GLU A 45 -2.70 9.68 -21.49
CA GLU A 45 -1.78 10.67 -22.05
C GLU A 45 -0.34 10.52 -21.53
N SER A 46 -0.18 10.07 -20.29
CA SER A 46 1.11 10.00 -19.57
C SER A 46 1.21 8.75 -18.68
N PRO A 47 1.08 7.52 -19.23
CA PRO A 47 1.05 6.28 -18.44
C PRO A 47 2.29 6.08 -17.55
N SER A 48 3.45 6.58 -17.97
CA SER A 48 4.69 6.55 -17.17
C SER A 48 4.58 7.33 -15.86
N ASN A 49 3.85 8.45 -15.84
CA ASN A 49 3.66 9.26 -14.64
C ASN A 49 2.75 8.51 -13.64
N LEU A 50 1.66 7.89 -14.13
CA LEU A 50 0.78 7.09 -13.28
C LEU A 50 1.52 5.87 -12.71
N ALA A 51 2.33 5.20 -13.52
CA ALA A 51 3.18 4.10 -13.08
C ALA A 51 4.14 4.55 -11.98
N THR A 52 4.88 5.64 -12.22
CA THR A 52 5.85 6.21 -11.25
C THR A 52 5.19 6.57 -9.93
N LEU A 53 3.99 7.17 -9.98
CA LEU A 53 3.23 7.48 -8.78
C LEU A 53 2.88 6.24 -7.97
N CYS A 54 2.41 5.17 -8.63
CA CYS A 54 2.11 3.91 -7.97
C CYS A 54 3.37 3.30 -7.34
N TYR A 55 4.49 3.27 -8.07
CA TYR A 55 5.77 2.79 -7.54
C TYR A 55 6.18 3.52 -6.29
N LYS A 56 6.24 4.86 -6.34
CA LYS A 56 6.64 5.67 -5.18
C LYS A 56 5.67 5.54 -4.02
N ALA A 57 4.36 5.50 -4.27
CA ALA A 57 3.38 5.33 -3.20
C ALA A 57 3.53 3.98 -2.48
N VAL A 58 3.75 2.89 -3.22
CA VAL A 58 4.04 1.57 -2.64
C VAL A 58 5.38 1.57 -1.92
N GLU A 59 6.42 2.20 -2.49
CA GLU A 59 7.72 2.34 -1.86
C GLU A 59 7.62 3.03 -0.49
N LYS A 60 6.79 4.06 -0.34
CA LYS A 60 6.53 4.71 0.95
C LYS A 60 5.83 3.81 1.96
N LEU A 61 4.92 2.93 1.52
CA LEU A 61 4.30 1.93 2.40
C LEU A 61 5.32 0.90 2.87
N VAL A 62 6.18 0.41 1.97
CA VAL A 62 7.28 -0.51 2.31
C VAL A 62 8.25 0.14 3.30
N GLN A 63 8.67 1.39 3.04
CA GLN A 63 9.55 2.14 3.95
C GLN A 63 8.92 2.32 5.34
N GLY A 64 7.61 2.59 5.40
CA GLY A 64 6.88 2.71 6.67
C GLY A 64 6.77 1.38 7.42
N ALA A 65 6.59 0.27 6.70
CA ALA A 65 6.61 -1.07 7.27
C ALA A 65 8.01 -1.41 7.80
N GLU A 66 9.07 -1.21 7.02
CA GLU A 66 10.46 -1.47 7.43
C GLU A 66 10.89 -0.63 8.64
N SER A 67 10.44 0.63 8.74
CA SER A 67 10.83 1.54 9.82
C SER A 67 9.97 1.43 11.09
N GLY A 68 8.88 0.67 11.04
CA GLY A 68 7.91 0.57 12.13
C GLY A 68 7.11 1.84 12.39
N CYS A 69 6.97 2.73 11.39
CA CYS A 69 6.20 3.98 11.51
C CYS A 69 6.56 4.81 12.76
N HIS A 70 7.86 4.95 13.08
CA HIS A 70 8.32 5.51 14.36
C HIS A 70 7.99 7.00 14.53
N SER A 71 7.85 7.75 13.45
CA SER A 71 7.51 9.18 13.48
C SER A 71 6.07 9.47 13.05
N GLU A 72 5.48 10.52 13.61
CA GLU A 72 4.15 10.99 13.16
C GLU A 72 4.15 11.36 11.67
N LYS A 73 5.27 11.87 11.16
CA LYS A 73 5.43 12.18 9.74
C LYS A 73 5.31 10.93 8.87
N GLU A 74 5.96 9.83 9.23
CA GLU A 74 5.86 8.57 8.48
C GLU A 74 4.45 7.99 8.56
N LYS A 75 3.81 8.01 9.73
CA LYS A 75 2.42 7.60 9.89
C LYS A 75 1.51 8.35 8.91
N GLN A 76 1.65 9.67 8.80
CA GLN A 76 0.87 10.47 7.85
C GLN A 76 1.20 10.14 6.39
N ILE A 77 2.47 9.95 6.04
CA ILE A 77 2.87 9.54 4.68
C ILE A 77 2.21 8.21 4.30
N VAL A 78 2.28 7.21 5.19
CA VAL A 78 1.67 5.89 4.99
C VAL A 78 0.16 5.99 4.78
N LEU A 79 -0.54 6.77 5.61
CA LEU A 79 -1.98 6.98 5.48
C LEU A 79 -2.33 7.69 4.16
N ASN A 80 -1.56 8.69 3.76
CA ASN A 80 -1.77 9.43 2.52
C ASN A 80 -1.53 8.55 1.28
N CYS A 81 -0.47 7.76 1.27
CA CYS A 81 -0.21 6.77 0.22
C CYS A 81 -1.32 5.72 0.16
N SER A 82 -1.84 5.28 1.32
CA SER A 82 -2.96 4.34 1.38
C SER A 82 -4.23 4.92 0.74
N ARG A 83 -4.57 6.18 1.06
CA ARG A 83 -5.72 6.89 0.46
C ARG A 83 -5.53 7.12 -1.04
N LEU A 84 -4.32 7.49 -1.45
CA LEU A 84 -3.97 7.71 -2.86
C LEU A 84 -4.12 6.42 -3.67
N LEU A 85 -3.57 5.30 -3.20
CA LEU A 85 -3.68 4.01 -3.89
C LEU A 85 -5.13 3.51 -3.91
N THR A 86 -5.86 3.64 -2.80
CA THR A 86 -7.31 3.35 -2.74
C THR A 86 -8.09 4.14 -3.79
N ARG A 87 -7.68 5.39 -4.06
CA ARG A 87 -8.28 6.26 -5.06
C ARG A 87 -7.90 5.86 -6.48
N VAL A 88 -6.65 5.48 -6.73
CA VAL A 88 -6.07 5.26 -8.06
C VAL A 88 -6.38 3.87 -8.62
N LEU A 89 -6.27 2.82 -7.79
CA LEU A 89 -6.41 1.41 -8.22
C LEU A 89 -7.69 1.10 -9.02
N PRO A 90 -8.89 1.59 -8.64
CA PRO A 90 -10.10 1.42 -9.44
C PRO A 90 -9.94 1.80 -10.92
N TYR A 91 -9.25 2.91 -11.19
CA TYR A 91 -9.03 3.39 -12.56
C TYR A 91 -7.93 2.64 -13.27
N ILE A 92 -7.04 1.96 -12.55
CA ILE A 92 -6.08 1.04 -13.16
C ILE A 92 -6.84 -0.23 -13.60
N PHE A 93 -7.74 -0.74 -12.77
CA PHE A 93 -8.53 -1.94 -13.09
C PHE A 93 -9.56 -1.75 -14.22
N GLU A 94 -10.02 -0.52 -14.44
CA GLU A 94 -10.90 -0.18 -15.58
C GLU A 94 -10.26 -0.45 -16.95
N ASP A 95 -8.93 -0.53 -17.05
CA ASP A 95 -8.20 -0.67 -18.30
C ASP A 95 -7.50 -2.04 -18.42
N PRO A 96 -7.88 -2.91 -19.38
CA PRO A 96 -7.25 -4.21 -19.58
C PRO A 96 -5.73 -4.14 -19.82
N ASP A 97 -5.23 -3.06 -20.43
CA ASP A 97 -3.80 -2.91 -20.75
C ASP A 97 -2.95 -2.75 -19.47
N TRP A 98 -3.58 -2.38 -18.36
CA TRP A 98 -2.93 -2.17 -17.07
C TRP A 98 -2.96 -3.40 -16.14
N ARG A 99 -3.66 -4.48 -16.47
CA ARG A 99 -3.81 -5.65 -15.57
C ARG A 99 -2.47 -6.28 -15.16
N GLY A 100 -1.52 -6.31 -16.09
CA GLY A 100 -0.18 -6.84 -15.84
C GLY A 100 0.71 -5.91 -15.02
N PHE A 101 0.37 -4.63 -14.89
CA PHE A 101 1.27 -3.61 -14.34
C PHE A 101 1.76 -3.95 -12.92
N PHE A 102 0.83 -4.17 -11.99
CA PHE A 102 1.20 -4.48 -10.59
C PHE A 102 1.82 -5.87 -10.43
N TRP A 103 1.56 -6.79 -11.34
CA TRP A 103 2.07 -8.16 -11.32
C TRP A 103 3.36 -8.33 -12.13
N SER A 104 3.81 -7.28 -12.80
CA SER A 104 5.08 -7.25 -13.52
C SER A 104 6.22 -6.87 -12.57
N THR A 105 7.39 -7.43 -12.84
CA THR A 105 8.63 -7.03 -12.19
C THR A 105 9.23 -5.87 -12.97
N VAL A 106 9.74 -4.85 -12.27
CA VAL A 106 10.43 -3.73 -12.93
C VAL A 106 11.93 -3.91 -12.82
N PRO A 107 12.63 -3.99 -13.97
CA PRO A 107 14.08 -3.98 -14.00
C PRO A 107 14.65 -2.78 -13.23
N GLY A 108 15.51 -3.03 -12.24
CA GLY A 108 16.20 -1.99 -11.47
C GLY A 108 15.43 -1.38 -10.29
N ALA A 109 14.28 -1.96 -9.89
CA ALA A 109 13.61 -1.61 -8.63
C ALA A 109 14.28 -2.24 -7.39
N GLY A 110 15.17 -3.22 -7.59
CA GLY A 110 16.06 -3.74 -6.56
C GLY A 110 17.08 -2.69 -6.13
N ARG A 111 17.19 -2.47 -4.82
CA ARG A 111 18.19 -1.56 -4.24
C ARG A 111 19.60 -2.14 -4.46
N GLY A 112 20.19 -1.87 -5.62
CA GLY A 112 21.61 -2.13 -5.90
C GLY A 112 21.83 -2.90 -7.20
N GLY A 113 22.18 -2.19 -8.27
CA GLY A 113 22.39 -2.76 -9.60
C GLY A 113 23.44 -3.86 -9.66
N GLY A 114 22.96 -5.10 -9.61
CA GLY A 114 23.64 -6.31 -10.06
C GLY A 114 22.69 -7.11 -10.95
N GLU A 115 23.21 -7.75 -12.00
CA GLU A 115 22.41 -8.53 -12.98
C GLU A 115 21.63 -9.71 -12.33
N ASP A 116 22.04 -10.16 -11.14
CA ASP A 116 21.36 -11.21 -10.35
C ASP A 116 20.16 -10.69 -9.51
N ASP A 117 20.07 -9.38 -9.24
CA ASP A 117 19.00 -8.79 -8.39
C ASP A 117 17.70 -8.60 -9.17
N ASP A 118 17.80 -8.57 -10.51
CA ASP A 118 16.67 -8.38 -11.43
C ASP A 118 15.85 -9.67 -11.65
N GLU A 119 16.48 -10.85 -11.55
CA GLU A 119 15.79 -12.15 -11.65
C GLU A 119 14.87 -12.44 -10.46
N ASN A 120 15.11 -11.78 -9.31
CA ASN A 120 14.32 -11.92 -8.09
C ASN A 120 13.47 -10.67 -7.77
N ALA A 121 13.36 -9.72 -8.69
CA ALA A 121 12.58 -8.51 -8.47
C ALA A 121 11.12 -8.87 -8.15
N ARG A 122 10.65 -8.49 -6.96
CA ARG A 122 9.28 -8.79 -6.50
C ARG A 122 8.26 -7.92 -7.25
N PRO A 123 7.12 -8.48 -7.72
CA PRO A 123 6.04 -7.68 -8.28
C PRO A 123 5.52 -6.61 -7.32
N LEU A 124 5.06 -5.48 -7.88
CA LEU A 124 4.57 -4.36 -7.08
C LEU A 124 3.36 -4.73 -6.21
N ALA A 125 2.48 -5.60 -6.70
CA ALA A 125 1.33 -6.15 -5.97
C ALA A 125 1.75 -6.86 -4.69
N GLU A 126 2.78 -7.71 -4.78
CA GLU A 126 3.26 -8.48 -3.64
C GLU A 126 3.86 -7.56 -2.58
N SER A 127 4.70 -6.61 -2.99
CA SER A 127 5.29 -5.60 -2.10
C SER A 127 4.21 -4.76 -1.40
N LEU A 128 3.17 -4.37 -2.13
CA LEU A 128 2.02 -3.64 -1.58
C LEU A 128 1.26 -4.48 -0.55
N LEU A 129 0.92 -5.73 -0.87
CA LEU A 129 0.14 -6.60 0.00
C LEU A 129 0.90 -6.95 1.28
N LEU A 130 2.21 -7.25 1.18
CA LEU A 130 3.06 -7.53 2.33
C LEU A 130 3.22 -6.29 3.22
N ALA A 131 3.51 -5.12 2.64
CA ALA A 131 3.62 -3.88 3.42
C ALA A 131 2.31 -3.54 4.15
N VAL A 132 1.15 -3.72 3.51
CA VAL A 132 -0.15 -3.51 4.16
C VAL A 132 -0.37 -4.53 5.29
N ALA A 133 0.01 -5.79 5.10
CA ALA A 133 -0.10 -6.81 6.15
C ALA A 133 0.77 -6.46 7.38
N ASP A 134 2.02 -6.07 7.17
CA ASP A 134 2.95 -5.64 8.22
C ASP A 134 2.41 -4.40 8.96
N LEU A 135 1.93 -3.39 8.21
CA LEU A 135 1.38 -2.16 8.75
C LEU A 135 0.10 -2.38 9.57
N LEU A 136 -0.71 -3.39 9.24
CA LEU A 136 -1.92 -3.74 10.01
C LEU A 136 -1.60 -4.23 11.43
N PHE A 137 -0.38 -4.73 11.67
CA PHE A 137 0.09 -5.18 12.99
C PHE A 137 1.30 -4.39 13.49
N CYS A 138 1.55 -3.21 12.93
CA CYS A 138 2.68 -2.35 13.30
C CYS A 138 2.47 -1.69 14.69
N PRO A 139 3.36 -1.95 15.67
CA PRO A 139 3.28 -1.39 17.02
C PRO A 139 3.26 0.14 17.03
N GLU A 140 2.47 0.73 17.93
CA GLU A 140 2.26 2.18 18.07
C GLU A 140 1.67 2.89 16.83
N PHE A 141 1.33 2.14 15.78
CA PHE A 141 0.61 2.62 14.59
C PHE A 141 -0.79 2.03 14.50
N THR A 142 -0.91 0.71 14.53
CA THR A 142 -2.17 -0.02 14.43
C THR A 142 -2.39 -0.96 15.61
N VAL A 143 -1.39 -1.24 16.43
CA VAL A 143 -1.52 -2.08 17.63
C VAL A 143 -0.73 -1.49 18.80
N GLN A 144 -1.06 -1.87 20.03
CA GLN A 144 -0.31 -1.42 21.21
C GLN A 144 0.98 -2.20 21.33
N SER A 145 2.11 -1.54 21.58
CA SER A 145 3.36 -2.25 21.90
C SER A 145 3.26 -2.89 23.30
N HIS A 146 3.73 -4.13 23.41
CA HIS A 146 3.77 -4.87 24.68
C HIS A 146 5.02 -4.55 25.52
N ARG A 147 6.00 -3.82 24.98
CA ARG A 147 7.23 -3.47 25.70
C ARG A 147 7.13 -2.11 26.40
N ARG A 148 7.16 -2.15 27.73
CA ARG A 148 7.48 -0.97 28.55
C ARG A 148 8.93 -0.57 28.26
N SER A 149 9.10 0.45 27.42
CA SER A 149 10.29 1.29 27.22
C SER A 149 11.46 0.98 28.16
N THR A 150 12.48 0.28 27.65
CA THR A 150 13.83 0.34 28.24
C THR A 150 14.95 0.54 27.22
N VAL A 151 14.70 0.51 25.91
CA VAL A 151 15.68 0.92 24.87
C VAL A 151 14.90 1.37 23.63
N ASP A 152 15.27 2.52 23.03
CA ASP A 152 14.70 3.10 21.77
C ASP A 152 15.02 2.26 20.51
N SER A 153 14.97 0.93 20.59
CA SER A 153 15.08 0.07 19.41
C SER A 153 13.69 -0.24 18.89
N ALA A 154 13.40 0.15 17.63
CA ALA A 154 12.18 -0.24 16.93
C ALA A 154 11.96 -1.76 17.04
N GLU A 155 10.73 -2.19 17.34
CA GLU A 155 10.38 -3.62 17.32
C GLU A 155 10.53 -4.11 15.87
N ASP A 156 11.29 -5.18 15.68
CA ASP A 156 11.40 -5.85 14.38
C ASP A 156 10.05 -6.50 14.09
N ILE A 157 9.30 -5.93 13.13
CA ILE A 157 7.95 -6.36 12.75
C ILE A 157 7.94 -7.83 12.33
N HIS A 158 9.03 -8.32 11.75
CA HIS A 158 9.15 -9.71 11.32
C HIS A 158 9.36 -10.71 12.48
N SER A 159 9.62 -10.21 13.69
CA SER A 159 9.77 -11.02 14.91
C SER A 159 8.50 -11.09 15.76
N LEU A 160 7.45 -10.35 15.38
CA LEU A 160 6.20 -10.27 16.12
C LEU A 160 5.38 -11.54 15.91
N ASP A 161 4.99 -12.21 16.99
CA ASP A 161 3.91 -13.19 16.92
C ASP A 161 2.59 -12.42 16.78
N SER A 162 2.00 -12.42 15.57
CA SER A 162 0.74 -11.69 15.29
C SER A 162 -0.39 -12.10 16.25
N CYS A 163 -0.31 -13.28 16.86
CA CYS A 163 -1.22 -13.74 17.90
C CYS A 163 -1.21 -12.84 19.15
N GLU A 164 -0.09 -12.20 19.47
CA GLU A 164 0.01 -11.24 20.59
C GLU A 164 -0.72 -9.92 20.29
N TYR A 165 -1.02 -9.64 19.02
CA TYR A 165 -1.55 -8.34 18.55
C TYR A 165 -2.96 -8.42 17.96
N ILE A 166 -3.71 -9.46 18.32
CA ILE A 166 -5.10 -9.62 17.90
C ILE A 166 -5.96 -8.43 18.34
N TRP A 167 -6.75 -7.89 17.42
CA TRP A 167 -7.52 -6.67 17.67
C TRP A 167 -8.77 -6.89 18.51
N GLU A 168 -9.33 -8.10 18.51
CA GLU A 168 -10.57 -8.42 19.22
C GLU A 168 -10.55 -9.83 19.82
N ALA A 169 -11.19 -9.99 20.98
CA ALA A 169 -11.37 -11.29 21.61
C ALA A 169 -12.09 -12.28 20.67
N GLY A 170 -11.72 -13.55 20.76
CA GLY A 170 -12.22 -14.57 19.86
C GLY A 170 -11.68 -15.96 20.15
N VAL A 171 -11.69 -16.83 19.14
CA VAL A 171 -11.19 -18.20 19.29
C VAL A 171 -9.69 -18.15 19.59
N GLY A 172 -9.31 -18.60 20.79
CA GLY A 172 -7.93 -18.60 21.27
C GLY A 172 -7.53 -17.40 22.14
N PHE A 173 -8.36 -16.33 22.21
CA PHE A 173 -8.02 -15.08 22.88
C PHE A 173 -9.20 -14.56 23.72
N ALA A 174 -9.03 -14.52 25.03
CA ALA A 174 -10.12 -14.21 25.96
C ALA A 174 -10.38 -12.71 26.16
N HIS A 175 -9.44 -11.84 25.78
CA HIS A 175 -9.51 -10.40 26.05
C HIS A 175 -9.14 -9.59 24.83
N SER A 176 -9.94 -8.56 24.53
CA SER A 176 -9.57 -7.54 23.55
C SER A 176 -8.56 -6.56 24.16
N PRO A 177 -7.63 -6.01 23.37
CA PRO A 177 -6.79 -4.89 23.79
C PRO A 177 -7.64 -3.67 24.20
N GLN A 178 -7.01 -2.70 24.88
CA GLN A 178 -7.69 -1.45 25.19
C GLN A 178 -8.09 -0.74 23.88
N PRO A 179 -9.33 -0.25 23.73
CA PRO A 179 -9.75 0.48 22.53
C PRO A 179 -8.86 1.70 22.28
N ASN A 180 -8.44 1.89 21.03
CA ASN A 180 -7.70 3.06 20.61
C ASN A 180 -8.24 3.55 19.26
N TYR A 181 -8.98 4.66 19.32
CA TYR A 181 -9.62 5.25 18.14
C TYR A 181 -8.64 5.57 17.01
N ILE A 182 -7.42 6.00 17.32
CA ILE A 182 -6.41 6.31 16.28
C ILE A 182 -5.96 5.02 15.59
N HIS A 183 -5.73 3.95 16.35
CA HIS A 183 -5.38 2.65 15.76
C HIS A 183 -6.51 2.14 14.87
N ASP A 184 -7.77 2.28 15.32
CA ASP A 184 -8.93 1.87 14.52
C ASP A 184 -9.09 2.66 13.23
N MET A 185 -8.81 3.97 13.26
CA MET A 185 -8.77 4.81 12.06
C MET A 185 -7.64 4.36 11.10
N ASN A 186 -6.45 4.08 11.62
CA ASN A 186 -5.32 3.65 10.80
C ASN A 186 -5.58 2.27 10.16
N ARG A 187 -6.08 1.30 10.94
CA ARG A 187 -6.52 -0.01 10.45
C ARG A 187 -7.58 0.14 9.36
N MET A 188 -8.56 1.02 9.57
CA MET A 188 -9.63 1.26 8.60
C MET A 188 -9.08 1.72 7.24
N GLU A 189 -8.11 2.64 7.21
CA GLU A 189 -7.52 3.11 5.95
C GLU A 189 -6.75 2.00 5.22
N LEU A 190 -5.97 1.20 5.95
CA LEU A 190 -5.24 0.06 5.39
C LEU A 190 -6.19 -1.04 4.87
N LEU A 191 -7.25 -1.34 5.61
CA LEU A 191 -8.26 -2.32 5.20
C LEU A 191 -9.04 -1.87 3.96
N LYS A 192 -9.33 -0.57 3.81
CA LYS A 192 -9.93 -0.04 2.57
C LYS A 192 -9.00 -0.25 1.37
N LEU A 193 -7.71 -0.01 1.53
CA LEU A 193 -6.72 -0.27 0.47
C LEU A 193 -6.68 -1.76 0.13
N LEU A 194 -6.66 -2.64 1.13
CA LEU A 194 -6.65 -4.10 0.94
C LEU A 194 -7.91 -4.57 0.19
N LEU A 195 -9.09 -4.10 0.61
CA LEU A 195 -10.36 -4.39 -0.07
C LEU A 195 -10.35 -3.87 -1.52
N THR A 196 -9.74 -2.71 -1.75
CA THR A 196 -9.59 -2.15 -3.10
C THR A 196 -8.73 -3.05 -3.97
N CYS A 197 -7.60 -3.55 -3.48
CA CYS A 197 -6.76 -4.53 -4.20
C CYS A 197 -7.57 -5.77 -4.60
N PHE A 198 -8.44 -6.27 -3.71
CA PHE A 198 -9.26 -7.45 -3.99
C PHE A 198 -10.47 -7.18 -4.91
N SER A 199 -10.74 -5.92 -5.23
CA SER A 199 -11.92 -5.52 -6.00
C SER A 199 -11.76 -5.59 -7.52
N GLU A 200 -10.58 -5.98 -8.03
CA GLU A 200 -10.29 -6.04 -9.48
C GLU A 200 -11.42 -6.71 -10.30
N ALA A 201 -11.96 -7.83 -9.81
CA ALA A 201 -13.04 -8.57 -10.48
C ALA A 201 -14.31 -7.73 -10.73
N MET A 202 -14.56 -6.67 -9.95
CA MET A 202 -15.69 -5.75 -10.14
C MET A 202 -15.56 -4.86 -11.38
N TYR A 203 -14.36 -4.75 -11.94
CA TYR A 203 -14.03 -3.93 -13.11
C TYR A 203 -13.91 -4.76 -14.39
N LEU A 204 -14.08 -6.08 -14.29
CA LEU A 204 -13.99 -6.99 -15.43
C LEU A 204 -15.38 -7.27 -16.02
N PRO A 205 -15.50 -7.40 -17.36
CA PRO A 205 -16.72 -7.94 -17.95
C PRO A 205 -16.93 -9.40 -17.48
N PRO A 206 -18.18 -9.91 -17.46
CA PRO A 206 -18.45 -11.30 -17.12
C PRO A 206 -17.63 -12.25 -18.00
N ALA A 207 -16.71 -13.01 -17.40
CA ALA A 207 -15.94 -14.01 -18.11
C ALA A 207 -16.78 -15.30 -18.30
N PRO A 208 -16.74 -15.94 -19.48
CA PRO A 208 -17.44 -17.21 -19.71
C PRO A 208 -16.86 -18.36 -18.88
N ASP A 209 -15.57 -18.27 -18.54
CA ASP A 209 -14.87 -19.23 -17.68
C ASP A 209 -14.74 -18.65 -16.26
N SER A 210 -15.51 -19.21 -15.33
CA SER A 210 -15.53 -18.86 -13.90
C SER A 210 -14.29 -19.33 -13.11
N GLY A 211 -13.24 -19.74 -13.82
CA GLY A 211 -12.06 -20.41 -13.25
C GLY A 211 -10.87 -19.49 -12.94
N SER A 212 -10.86 -18.23 -13.37
CA SER A 212 -9.74 -17.32 -13.05
C SER A 212 -9.86 -16.80 -11.62
N THR A 213 -8.99 -17.26 -10.73
CA THR A 213 -8.84 -16.74 -9.37
C THR A 213 -8.26 -15.33 -9.39
N ASN A 214 -8.75 -14.45 -8.52
CA ASN A 214 -8.19 -13.10 -8.38
C ASN A 214 -6.74 -13.22 -7.85
N PRO A 215 -5.71 -12.77 -8.59
CA PRO A 215 -4.32 -12.94 -8.19
C PRO A 215 -3.99 -12.23 -6.88
N TRP A 216 -4.65 -11.10 -6.58
CA TRP A 216 -4.47 -10.37 -5.32
C TRP A 216 -4.90 -11.21 -4.12
N VAL A 217 -6.06 -11.87 -4.23
CA VAL A 217 -6.58 -12.75 -3.18
C VAL A 217 -5.76 -14.03 -3.09
N GLN A 218 -5.39 -14.60 -4.23
CA GLN A 218 -4.58 -15.83 -4.29
C GLN A 218 -3.24 -15.64 -3.60
N PHE A 219 -2.53 -14.54 -3.89
CA PHE A 219 -1.28 -14.22 -3.22
C PHE A 219 -1.51 -13.99 -1.73
N PHE A 220 -2.41 -13.08 -1.35
CA PHE A 220 -2.61 -12.73 0.06
C PHE A 220 -3.01 -13.92 0.95
N CYS A 221 -3.74 -14.89 0.41
CA CYS A 221 -4.14 -16.10 1.14
C CYS A 221 -3.21 -17.30 0.95
N SER A 222 -2.10 -17.16 0.21
CA SER A 222 -1.17 -18.26 -0.02
C SER A 222 -0.51 -18.72 1.27
N THR A 223 -0.40 -20.04 1.46
CA THR A 223 0.35 -20.62 2.57
C THR A 223 1.86 -20.44 2.43
N GLU A 224 2.33 -20.08 1.25
CA GLU A 224 3.76 -19.81 0.96
C GLU A 224 4.22 -18.46 1.52
N ASN A 225 3.29 -17.60 1.92
CA ASN A 225 3.56 -16.28 2.48
C ASN A 225 3.57 -16.26 4.03
N ARG A 226 3.61 -17.44 4.67
CA ARG A 226 3.65 -17.59 6.13
C ARG A 226 5.07 -17.67 6.66
#